data_AF-A0A2E5MCE2-F1
#
_entry.id   AF-A0A2E5MCE2-F1
#
_cell.length_a   1.000
_cell.length_b   1.000
_cell.length_c   1.000
_cell.angle_alpha   90.00
_cell.angle_beta   90.00
_cell.angle_gamma   90.00
#
_symmetry.space_group_name_H-M   'P 1'
#
loop_
_entity.id
_entity.type
_entity.pdbx_description
1 polymer ?
#
loop_
_entity_poly.entity_id
_entity_poly.type
_entity_poly.pdbx_seq_one_letter_code
_entity_poly.pdbx_strand_id
1 'polypeptide(L)'
;MILVGVTSVNQNQIDQFVDETGITYPILQDQSSGGTGPGGFGGVTYDEYYIPNQGSPYPRDFIVDQNGLLVYANNEVDTEYMLYILDVLLAGEDLSVSKNNIIPNRMKLFHAYPNPFNPFTNIRFNISKPGPVSIGIFNSNGHFVTELLNKTLSPGYRELQWNGSAKASGVYFVKLESGSYSQVQKIILLK
;
A
#
# COMPACT_ATOMS: atom_id res chain seq x y z
N MET A 1 -4.60 1.75 -25.33
CA MET A 1 -4.74 1.68 -23.86
C MET A 1 -3.94 0.48 -23.40
N ILE A 2 -2.72 0.71 -22.93
CA ILE A 2 -1.88 -0.34 -22.37
C ILE A 2 -1.28 0.23 -21.09
N LEU A 3 -1.66 -0.36 -19.96
CA LEU A 3 -1.04 -0.10 -18.67
C LEU A 3 -0.02 -1.21 -18.44
N VAL A 4 1.16 -0.85 -17.96
CA VAL A 4 2.27 -1.79 -17.83
C VAL A 4 2.74 -1.84 -16.38
N GLY A 5 2.78 -3.04 -15.81
CA GLY A 5 3.55 -3.32 -14.60
C GLY A 5 4.94 -3.79 -15.00
N VAL A 6 5.99 -3.39 -14.29
CA VAL A 6 7.36 -3.90 -14.52
C VAL A 6 7.86 -4.57 -13.27
N THR A 7 8.56 -5.70 -13.42
CA THR A 7 9.10 -6.46 -12.29
C THR A 7 10.38 -7.21 -12.58
N SER A 8 11.20 -7.36 -11.55
CA SER A 8 12.35 -8.28 -11.49
C SER A 8 12.04 -9.76 -11.13
N VAL A 9 10.78 -10.17 -10.90
CA VAL A 9 10.43 -11.55 -10.48
C VAL A 9 10.16 -12.51 -11.64
N ASN A 10 10.26 -13.83 -11.42
CA ASN A 10 10.14 -14.81 -12.50
C ASN A 10 8.69 -15.05 -12.99
N GLN A 11 8.53 -15.59 -14.20
CA GLN A 11 7.21 -15.84 -14.80
C GLN A 11 6.25 -16.65 -13.92
N ASN A 12 6.73 -17.68 -13.20
CA ASN A 12 5.86 -18.46 -12.30
C ASN A 12 5.30 -17.60 -11.16
N GLN A 13 6.07 -16.63 -10.67
CA GLN A 13 5.64 -15.69 -9.64
C GLN A 13 4.67 -14.65 -10.18
N ILE A 14 4.85 -14.25 -11.44
CA ILE A 14 3.88 -13.41 -12.16
C ILE A 14 2.56 -14.16 -12.29
N ASP A 15 2.58 -15.41 -12.76
CA ASP A 15 1.38 -16.23 -12.94
C ASP A 15 0.66 -16.45 -11.60
N GLN A 16 1.38 -16.77 -10.53
CA GLN A 16 0.82 -16.89 -9.19
C GLN A 16 0.17 -15.58 -8.70
N PHE A 17 0.80 -14.42 -8.96
CA PHE A 17 0.22 -13.12 -8.63
C PHE A 17 -1.08 -12.87 -9.40
N VAL A 18 -1.11 -13.20 -10.70
CA VAL A 18 -2.31 -13.08 -11.53
C VAL A 18 -3.41 -13.97 -10.98
N ASP A 19 -3.11 -15.21 -10.62
CA ASP A 19 -4.07 -16.16 -10.05
C ASP A 19 -4.62 -15.69 -8.69
N GLU A 20 -3.76 -15.13 -7.84
CA GLU A 20 -4.14 -14.66 -6.49
C GLU A 20 -4.94 -13.36 -6.50
N THR A 21 -4.68 -12.47 -7.48
CA THR A 21 -5.19 -11.10 -7.47
C THR A 21 -6.18 -10.78 -8.59
N GLY A 22 -6.20 -11.58 -9.66
CA GLY A 22 -7.00 -11.36 -10.86
C GLY A 22 -6.50 -10.21 -11.75
N ILE A 23 -5.29 -9.70 -11.53
CA ILE A 23 -4.71 -8.58 -12.28
C ILE A 23 -4.11 -9.10 -13.60
N THR A 24 -4.58 -8.63 -14.76
CA THR A 24 -4.20 -9.21 -16.08
C THR A 24 -3.57 -8.21 -17.08
N TYR A 25 -3.08 -7.06 -16.62
CA TYR A 25 -2.42 -6.09 -17.51
C TYR A 25 -1.02 -6.58 -17.93
N PRO A 26 -0.43 -6.09 -19.04
CA PRO A 26 0.92 -6.47 -19.42
C PRO A 26 1.93 -6.25 -18.30
N ILE A 27 2.52 -7.34 -17.82
CA ILE A 27 3.62 -7.34 -16.86
C ILE A 27 4.90 -7.62 -17.64
N LEU A 28 5.80 -6.65 -17.70
CA LEU A 28 7.13 -6.85 -18.26
C LEU A 28 8.05 -7.41 -17.18
N GLN A 29 8.56 -8.62 -17.43
CA GLN A 29 9.62 -9.21 -16.62
C GLN A 29 10.99 -8.68 -17.07
N ASP A 30 11.75 -8.11 -16.16
CA ASP A 30 13.19 -7.86 -16.32
C ASP A 30 13.94 -9.20 -16.28
N GLN A 31 14.49 -9.60 -17.42
CA GLN A 31 15.27 -10.84 -17.58
C GLN A 31 16.75 -10.65 -17.22
N SER A 32 17.15 -9.48 -16.72
CA SER A 32 18.56 -9.18 -16.51
C SER A 32 19.15 -9.90 -15.29
N SER A 33 20.04 -10.85 -15.57
CA SER A 33 20.90 -11.44 -14.57
C SER A 33 22.11 -10.53 -14.32
N GLY A 34 22.01 -9.64 -13.33
CA GLY A 34 23.20 -9.11 -12.64
C GLY A 34 23.81 -7.79 -13.14
N GLY A 35 23.01 -6.76 -13.41
CA GLY A 35 23.57 -5.39 -13.53
C GLY A 35 24.05 -4.85 -12.19
N THR A 36 25.19 -4.15 -12.13
CA THR A 36 25.68 -3.46 -10.92
C THR A 36 24.92 -2.15 -10.70
N GLY A 37 23.83 -2.20 -9.95
CA GLY A 37 23.12 -1.00 -9.54
C GLY A 37 23.89 -0.19 -8.48
N PRO A 38 23.51 1.08 -8.23
CA PRO A 38 24.11 1.89 -7.19
C PRO A 38 24.01 1.20 -5.83
N GLY A 39 25.16 0.98 -5.17
CA GLY A 39 25.24 0.34 -3.85
C GLY A 39 25.42 -1.19 -3.86
N GLY A 40 25.68 -1.82 -5.01
CA GLY A 40 25.97 -3.26 -5.07
C GLY A 40 24.72 -4.16 -5.04
N PHE A 41 23.54 -3.55 -5.03
CA PHE A 41 22.27 -4.22 -5.27
C PHE A 41 22.07 -4.27 -6.78
N GLY A 42 21.82 -5.46 -7.33
CA GLY A 42 21.68 -5.60 -8.77
C GLY A 42 20.53 -4.75 -9.35
N GLY A 43 20.52 -4.47 -10.66
CA GLY A 43 19.41 -3.78 -11.33
C GLY A 43 19.70 -3.38 -12.79
N VAL A 44 18.66 -3.03 -13.55
CA VAL A 44 18.77 -2.45 -14.90
C VAL A 44 18.05 -1.11 -14.96
N THR A 45 18.65 -0.18 -15.69
CA THR A 45 18.02 1.08 -16.08
C THR A 45 17.30 0.89 -17.41
N TYR A 46 15.98 1.06 -17.44
CA TYR A 46 15.23 1.19 -18.68
C TYR A 46 15.01 2.69 -18.95
N ASP A 47 15.65 3.20 -20.00
CA ASP A 47 15.74 4.62 -20.32
C ASP A 47 16.24 5.47 -19.14
N GLU A 48 15.35 6.10 -18.36
CA GLU A 48 15.67 6.93 -17.18
C GLU A 48 15.31 6.27 -15.83
N TYR A 49 14.71 5.07 -15.84
CA TYR A 49 14.16 4.44 -14.64
C TYR A 49 15.06 3.29 -14.16
N TYR A 50 15.58 3.42 -12.94
CA TYR A 50 16.37 2.37 -12.28
C TYR A 50 15.46 1.36 -11.56
N ILE A 51 15.57 0.08 -11.92
CA ILE A 51 14.80 -1.02 -11.32
C ILE A 51 15.69 -1.84 -10.39
N PRO A 52 15.47 -1.84 -9.06
CA PRO A 52 16.27 -2.61 -8.11
C PRO A 52 15.91 -4.12 -8.13
N ASN A 53 16.91 -4.98 -8.17
CA ASN A 53 16.81 -6.44 -8.28
C ASN A 53 16.89 -7.17 -6.92
N GLN A 54 16.19 -6.71 -5.87
CA GLN A 54 16.29 -7.38 -4.56
C GLN A 54 14.95 -7.49 -3.82
N GLY A 55 14.51 -8.75 -3.65
CA GLY A 55 13.85 -9.19 -2.42
C GLY A 55 12.33 -9.38 -2.47
N SER A 56 11.70 -9.24 -3.64
CA SER A 56 10.28 -9.53 -3.78
C SER A 56 10.01 -10.88 -4.42
N PRO A 57 9.06 -11.69 -3.90
CA PRO A 57 8.53 -12.83 -4.63
C PRO A 57 7.39 -12.46 -5.61
N TYR A 58 7.03 -11.19 -5.75
CA TYR A 58 5.94 -10.69 -6.62
C TYR A 58 6.34 -9.47 -7.47
N PRO A 59 5.56 -9.12 -8.53
CA PRO A 59 5.72 -7.88 -9.27
C PRO A 59 5.56 -6.63 -8.40
N ARG A 60 6.66 -6.07 -7.88
CA ARG A 60 6.61 -5.03 -6.83
C ARG A 60 7.05 -3.65 -7.25
N ASP A 61 7.52 -3.45 -8.47
CA ASP A 61 8.43 -2.31 -8.66
C ASP A 61 7.69 -1.02 -9.05
N PHE A 62 6.81 -1.03 -10.06
CA PHE A 62 6.03 0.17 -10.42
C PHE A 62 4.88 -0.02 -11.42
N ILE A 63 3.98 0.98 -11.50
CA ILE A 63 2.95 1.12 -12.55
C ILE A 63 3.31 2.33 -13.42
N VAL A 64 3.25 2.12 -14.74
CA VAL A 64 3.37 3.18 -15.75
C VAL A 64 2.02 3.38 -16.44
N ASP A 65 1.60 4.63 -16.58
CA ASP A 65 0.37 4.97 -17.29
C ASP A 65 0.51 4.88 -18.82
N GLN A 66 -0.59 5.18 -19.54
CA GLN A 66 -0.62 5.15 -21.01
C GLN A 66 0.27 6.21 -21.70
N ASN A 67 0.73 7.22 -20.95
CA ASN A 67 1.59 8.29 -21.45
C ASN A 67 3.08 8.00 -21.16
N GLY A 68 3.39 6.86 -20.53
CA GLY A 68 4.75 6.51 -20.14
C GLY A 68 5.18 7.12 -18.80
N LEU A 69 4.25 7.63 -17.97
CA LEU A 69 4.56 8.24 -16.68
C LEU A 69 4.51 7.21 -15.55
N LEU A 70 5.51 7.25 -14.66
CA LEU A 70 5.55 6.49 -13.41
C LEU A 70 4.48 7.00 -12.42
N VAL A 71 3.47 6.18 -12.11
CA VAL A 71 2.33 6.58 -11.26
C VAL A 71 2.22 5.77 -9.96
N TYR A 72 3.01 4.72 -9.83
CA TYR A 72 3.18 3.96 -8.58
C TYR A 72 4.58 3.40 -8.56
N ALA A 73 5.29 3.50 -7.43
CA ALA A 73 6.52 2.76 -7.18
C ALA A 73 6.61 2.50 -5.67
N ASN A 74 6.82 1.25 -5.26
CA ASN A 74 6.86 0.91 -3.85
C ASN A 74 7.81 -0.27 -3.60
N ASN A 75 8.50 -0.27 -2.47
CA ASN A 75 9.40 -1.37 -2.11
C ASN A 75 8.66 -2.54 -1.43
N GLU A 76 7.36 -2.38 -1.13
CA GLU A 76 6.52 -3.35 -0.41
C GLU A 76 5.21 -3.66 -1.15
N VAL A 77 4.62 -4.85 -0.91
CA VAL A 77 3.35 -5.27 -1.53
C VAL A 77 2.21 -4.41 -0.97
N ASP A 78 1.57 -3.63 -1.83
CA ASP A 78 0.29 -3.01 -1.56
C ASP A 78 -0.66 -3.26 -2.74
N THR A 79 -1.03 -4.53 -2.93
CA THR A 79 -1.91 -4.99 -4.02
C THR A 79 -3.18 -4.16 -4.12
N GLU A 80 -3.70 -3.73 -3.00
CA GLU A 80 -4.92 -2.96 -2.94
C GLU A 80 -4.73 -1.53 -3.48
N TYR A 81 -3.62 -0.87 -3.10
CA TYR A 81 -3.29 0.42 -3.66
C TYR A 81 -2.90 0.32 -5.14
N MET A 82 -2.22 -0.75 -5.55
CA MET A 82 -1.97 -1.05 -6.97
C MET A 82 -3.27 -1.19 -7.77
N LEU A 83 -4.23 -1.98 -7.27
CA LEU A 83 -5.55 -2.14 -7.89
C LEU A 83 -6.27 -0.80 -8.03
N TYR A 84 -6.23 0.02 -6.98
CA TYR A 84 -6.80 1.36 -7.02
C TYR A 84 -6.15 2.23 -8.11
N ILE A 85 -4.82 2.27 -8.18
CA ILE A 85 -4.10 3.04 -9.20
C ILE A 85 -4.49 2.54 -10.60
N LEU A 86 -4.59 1.23 -10.80
CA LEU A 86 -5.00 0.64 -12.08
C LEU A 86 -6.45 1.01 -12.44
N ASP A 87 -7.39 0.96 -11.49
CA ASP A 87 -8.78 1.37 -11.68
C ASP A 87 -8.91 2.83 -12.12
N VAL A 88 -8.14 3.73 -11.49
CA VAL A 88 -8.12 5.17 -11.84
C VAL A 88 -7.59 5.38 -13.26
N LEU A 89 -6.49 4.71 -13.61
CA LEU A 89 -5.91 4.83 -14.95
C LEU A 89 -6.83 4.25 -16.04
N LEU A 90 -7.51 3.14 -15.76
CA LEU A 90 -8.49 2.54 -16.67
C LEU A 90 -9.74 3.41 -16.86
N ALA A 91 -10.10 4.21 -15.86
CA ALA A 91 -11.16 5.21 -15.96
C ALA A 91 -10.77 6.42 -16.84
N GLY A 92 -9.51 6.50 -17.28
CA GLY A 92 -8.99 7.61 -18.08
C GLY A 92 -8.68 8.85 -17.27
N GLU A 93 -8.57 8.72 -15.93
CA GLU A 93 -8.17 9.80 -15.05
C GLU A 93 -6.65 9.94 -15.02
N ASP A 94 -6.16 11.17 -15.09
CA ASP A 94 -4.73 11.47 -15.07
C ASP A 94 -4.20 11.45 -13.63
N LEU A 95 -3.26 10.54 -13.36
CA LEU A 95 -2.54 10.41 -12.10
C LEU A 95 -1.23 11.19 -12.12
N SER A 96 -1.15 12.29 -12.90
CA SER A 96 0.00 13.18 -12.91
C SER A 96 0.53 13.38 -11.50
N VAL A 97 1.82 13.11 -11.32
CA VAL A 97 2.56 13.19 -10.06
C VAL A 97 2.70 14.66 -9.65
N SER A 98 1.57 15.33 -9.43
CA SER A 98 1.47 16.45 -8.52
C SER A 98 1.09 15.84 -7.18
N LYS A 99 1.88 16.17 -6.16
CA LYS A 99 1.77 15.67 -4.78
C LYS A 99 0.43 15.94 -4.09
N ASN A 100 -0.62 16.40 -4.79
CA ASN A 100 -1.86 16.86 -4.21
C ASN A 100 -3.10 16.33 -4.95
N ASN A 101 -3.84 15.50 -4.21
CA ASN A 101 -5.27 15.24 -4.35
C ASN A 101 -5.70 14.18 -5.36
N ILE A 102 -5.04 13.03 -5.33
CA ILE A 102 -5.77 11.78 -5.55
C ILE A 102 -6.82 11.69 -4.42
N ILE A 103 -8.04 12.11 -4.71
CA ILE A 103 -9.17 12.03 -3.78
C ILE A 103 -9.67 10.58 -3.84
N PRO A 104 -9.57 9.83 -2.73
CA PRO A 104 -10.09 8.48 -2.69
C PRO A 104 -11.59 8.47 -2.99
N ASN A 105 -12.05 7.58 -3.85
CA ASN A 105 -13.49 7.46 -4.14
C ASN A 105 -14.28 6.85 -2.96
N ARG A 106 -13.58 6.13 -2.07
CA ARG A 106 -14.16 5.49 -0.87
C ARG A 106 -13.20 5.62 0.29
N MET A 107 -13.77 5.66 1.50
CA MET A 107 -13.03 5.61 2.75
C MET A 107 -12.62 4.18 3.06
N LYS A 108 -11.40 3.97 3.57
CA LYS A 108 -10.85 2.65 3.86
C LYS A 108 -9.73 2.70 4.90
N LEU A 109 -9.70 1.69 5.76
CA LEU A 109 -8.57 1.33 6.62
C LEU A 109 -7.77 0.23 5.91
N PHE A 110 -6.51 0.51 5.59
CA PHE A 110 -5.62 -0.48 4.99
C PHE A 110 -5.01 -1.39 6.05
N HIS A 111 -4.45 -2.51 5.63
CA HIS A 111 -3.76 -3.40 6.54
C HIS A 111 -2.58 -2.69 7.22
N ALA A 112 -2.67 -2.60 8.54
CA ALA A 112 -1.56 -2.23 9.41
C ALA A 112 -0.29 -3.02 9.09
N TYR A 113 0.85 -2.34 9.01
CA TYR A 113 2.14 -2.97 8.71
C TYR A 113 3.29 -2.35 9.53
N PRO A 114 4.20 -3.16 10.11
CA PRO A 114 4.15 -4.62 10.13
C PRO A 114 2.95 -5.16 10.93
N ASN A 115 2.52 -6.39 10.66
CA ASN A 115 1.53 -7.12 11.46
C ASN A 115 1.70 -8.65 11.21
N PRO A 116 2.11 -9.46 12.21
CA PRO A 116 2.41 -9.07 13.59
C PRO A 116 3.54 -8.04 13.71
N PHE A 117 3.56 -7.27 14.80
CA PHE A 117 4.46 -6.12 14.95
C PHE A 117 5.19 -6.10 16.30
N ASN A 118 6.35 -5.44 16.35
CA ASN A 118 7.14 -5.24 17.59
C ASN A 118 8.03 -3.98 17.52
N PRO A 119 7.84 -2.96 18.37
CA PRO A 119 6.60 -2.57 19.02
C PRO A 119 5.81 -1.57 18.16
N PHE A 120 6.22 -1.30 16.91
CA PHE A 120 5.61 -0.30 16.04
C PHE A 120 4.87 -0.93 14.86
N THR A 121 3.70 -0.37 14.53
CA THR A 121 2.97 -0.66 13.30
C THR A 121 2.40 0.63 12.73
N ASN A 122 2.38 0.75 11.40
CA ASN A 122 1.81 1.86 10.67
C ASN A 122 0.37 1.54 10.28
N ILE A 123 -0.54 2.45 10.62
CA ILE A 123 -1.96 2.43 10.32
C ILE A 123 -2.22 3.39 9.16
N ARG A 124 -2.43 2.83 7.97
CA ARG A 124 -2.73 3.58 6.75
C ARG A 124 -4.24 3.61 6.52
N PHE A 125 -4.76 4.76 6.11
CA PHE A 125 -6.18 4.93 5.78
C PHE A 125 -6.37 6.06 4.78
N ASN A 126 -7.53 6.07 4.13
CA ASN A 126 -7.91 7.14 3.22
C ASN A 126 -9.29 7.70 3.56
N ILE A 127 -9.56 8.92 3.12
CA ILE A 127 -10.81 9.63 3.36
C ILE A 127 -11.32 10.15 2.02
N SER A 128 -12.57 9.83 1.68
CA SER A 128 -13.18 10.27 0.42
C SER A 128 -13.94 11.59 0.51
N LYS A 129 -14.40 11.98 1.71
CA LYS A 129 -15.18 13.19 1.95
C LYS A 129 -14.71 13.90 3.22
N PRO A 130 -14.68 15.24 3.26
CA PRO A 130 -14.32 15.96 4.47
C PRO A 130 -15.29 15.63 5.60
N GLY A 131 -14.79 15.40 6.81
CA GLY A 131 -15.64 15.06 7.95
C GLY A 131 -14.88 14.63 9.20
N PRO A 132 -15.59 14.42 10.33
CA PRO A 132 -15.01 13.91 11.56
C PRO A 132 -14.56 12.46 11.37
N VAL A 133 -13.31 12.18 11.71
CA VAL A 133 -12.70 10.85 11.63
C VAL A 133 -12.07 10.51 12.97
N SER A 134 -12.31 9.30 13.47
CA SER A 134 -11.65 8.76 14.65
C SER A 134 -10.99 7.41 14.38
N ILE A 135 -9.79 7.21 14.93
CA ILE A 135 -9.05 5.95 14.94
C ILE A 135 -8.73 5.59 16.38
N GLY A 136 -9.27 4.47 16.85
CA GLY A 136 -9.05 3.94 18.19
C GLY A 136 -8.45 2.54 18.17
N ILE A 137 -7.71 2.21 19.23
CA ILE A 137 -7.21 0.86 19.50
C ILE A 137 -8.02 0.23 20.63
N PHE A 138 -8.42 -1.02 20.44
CA PHE A 138 -9.20 -1.82 21.38
C PHE A 138 -8.47 -3.14 21.66
N ASN A 139 -8.65 -3.70 22.86
CA ASN A 139 -8.11 -5.01 23.20
C ASN A 139 -9.06 -6.15 22.77
N SER A 140 -8.67 -7.40 23.05
CA SER A 140 -9.47 -8.59 22.73
C SER A 140 -10.86 -8.64 23.35
N ASN A 141 -11.07 -7.91 24.45
CA ASN A 141 -12.36 -7.83 25.15
C ASN A 141 -13.21 -6.66 24.66
N GLY A 142 -12.76 -5.93 23.63
CA GLY A 142 -13.43 -4.74 23.12
C GLY A 142 -13.26 -3.49 24.01
N HIS A 143 -12.39 -3.54 25.03
CA HIS A 143 -12.11 -2.35 25.83
C HIS A 143 -11.23 -1.40 25.04
N PHE A 144 -11.58 -0.11 25.09
CA PHE A 144 -10.78 0.97 24.54
C PHE A 144 -9.41 1.04 25.24
N VAL A 145 -8.35 1.12 24.43
CA VAL A 145 -6.95 1.16 24.89
C VAL A 145 -6.35 2.54 24.71
N THR A 146 -6.51 3.13 23.52
CA THR A 146 -6.03 4.48 23.20
C THR A 146 -6.69 5.01 21.93
N GLU A 147 -6.74 6.34 21.82
CA GLU A 147 -7.09 7.05 20.59
C GLU A 147 -5.78 7.39 19.85
N LEU A 148 -5.74 7.15 18.53
CA LEU A 148 -4.64 7.57 17.67
C LEU A 148 -4.97 8.86 16.92
N LEU A 149 -6.26 9.07 16.61
CA LEU A 149 -6.74 10.24 15.90
C LEU A 149 -8.21 10.47 16.19
N ASN A 150 -8.60 11.74 16.33
CA ASN A 150 -10.01 12.18 16.41
C ASN A 150 -10.09 13.65 15.98
N LYS A 151 -10.26 13.87 14.67
CA LYS A 151 -10.20 15.20 14.05
C LYS A 151 -11.12 15.27 12.84
N THR A 152 -11.51 16.47 12.46
CA THR A 152 -12.07 16.71 11.12
C THR A 152 -10.92 16.73 10.11
N LEU A 153 -11.02 15.90 9.08
CA LEU A 153 -9.97 15.73 8.08
C LEU A 153 -10.51 16.03 6.68
N SER A 154 -9.66 16.57 5.82
CA SER A 154 -9.92 16.69 4.38
C SER A 154 -9.73 15.34 3.68
N PRO A 155 -10.31 15.13 2.48
CA PRO A 155 -10.04 13.95 1.69
C PRO A 155 -8.55 13.74 1.42
N GLY A 156 -8.16 12.48 1.25
CA GLY A 156 -6.78 12.08 0.96
C GLY A 156 -6.32 10.87 1.75
N TYR A 157 -5.09 10.44 1.45
CA TYR A 157 -4.41 9.34 2.12
C TYR A 157 -3.64 9.85 3.35
N ARG A 158 -3.62 9.03 4.41
CA ARG A 158 -3.02 9.36 5.70
C ARG A 158 -2.37 8.12 6.29
N GLU A 159 -1.34 8.35 7.11
CA GLU A 159 -0.66 7.32 7.88
C GLU A 159 -0.47 7.81 9.32
N LEU A 160 -0.64 6.89 10.26
CA LEU A 160 -0.34 7.07 11.68
C LEU A 160 0.50 5.90 12.16
N GLN A 161 1.38 6.12 13.12
CA GLN A 161 2.11 5.03 13.76
C GLN A 161 1.53 4.74 15.14
N TRP A 162 1.31 3.45 15.44
CA TRP A 162 1.00 3.01 16.79
C TRP A 162 2.23 2.41 17.47
N ASN A 163 2.53 2.88 18.68
CA ASN A 163 3.56 2.36 19.55
C ASN A 163 2.95 1.48 20.67
N GLY A 164 3.16 0.16 20.55
CA GLY A 164 2.69 -0.85 21.50
C GLY A 164 3.65 -1.17 22.65
N SER A 165 4.77 -0.48 22.80
CA SER A 165 5.83 -0.82 23.78
C SER A 165 5.32 -0.98 25.23
N ALA A 166 4.42 -0.10 25.66
CA ALA A 166 3.81 -0.10 26.99
C ALA A 166 2.60 -1.04 27.13
N LYS A 167 2.31 -1.88 26.13
CA LYS A 167 1.18 -2.81 26.11
C LYS A 167 1.67 -4.27 26.17
N ALA A 168 0.79 -5.19 26.57
CA ALA A 168 1.10 -6.62 26.61
C ALA A 168 1.03 -7.23 25.20
N SER A 169 1.83 -8.26 24.93
CA SER A 169 1.68 -9.04 23.69
C SER A 169 0.27 -9.61 23.58
N GLY A 170 -0.27 -9.67 22.38
CA GLY A 170 -1.62 -10.17 22.15
C GLY A 170 -2.34 -9.53 20.98
N VAL A 171 -3.64 -9.80 20.91
CA VAL A 171 -4.53 -9.33 19.85
C VAL A 171 -5.12 -7.97 20.22
N TYR A 172 -5.08 -7.05 19.28
CA TYR A 172 -5.70 -5.74 19.34
C TYR A 172 -6.54 -5.49 18.08
N PHE A 173 -7.40 -4.49 18.15
CA PHE A 173 -8.25 -4.08 17.05
C PHE A 173 -8.11 -2.58 16.81
N VAL A 174 -7.79 -2.21 15.58
CA VAL A 174 -7.84 -0.84 15.09
C VAL A 174 -9.25 -0.59 14.56
N LYS A 175 -9.90 0.47 15.00
CA LYS A 175 -11.22 0.86 14.50
C LYS A 175 -11.15 2.26 13.91
N LEU A 176 -11.53 2.37 12.64
CA LEU A 176 -11.68 3.62 11.90
C LEU A 176 -13.16 3.96 11.80
N GLU A 177 -13.57 5.15 12.24
CA GLU A 177 -14.97 5.63 12.17
C GLU A 177 -15.06 7.01 11.53
N SER A 178 -16.12 7.24 10.76
CA SER A 178 -16.50 8.56 10.22
C SER A 178 -17.98 8.56 9.80
N GLY A 179 -18.79 9.37 10.47
CA GLY A 179 -20.24 9.38 10.25
C GLY A 179 -20.85 7.98 10.44
N SER A 180 -21.46 7.43 9.39
CA SER A 180 -22.01 6.06 9.38
C SER A 180 -21.00 4.98 8.97
N TYR A 181 -19.78 5.34 8.59
CA TYR A 181 -18.74 4.40 8.20
C TYR A 181 -17.98 3.90 9.44
N SER A 182 -17.79 2.59 9.53
CA SER A 182 -16.94 1.95 10.54
C SER A 182 -16.23 0.75 9.92
N GLN A 183 -14.91 0.68 10.08
CA GLN A 183 -14.09 -0.48 9.69
C GLN A 183 -13.18 -0.88 10.85
N VAL A 184 -13.07 -2.19 11.08
CA VAL A 184 -12.22 -2.76 12.14
C VAL A 184 -11.15 -3.65 11.50
N GLN A 185 -9.92 -3.56 11.98
CA GLN A 185 -8.82 -4.42 11.58
C GLN A 185 -8.17 -5.06 12.82
N LYS A 186 -8.00 -6.38 12.80
CA LYS A 186 -7.23 -7.14 13.80
C LYS A 186 -5.73 -6.96 13.58
N ILE A 187 -4.98 -6.69 14.64
CA ILE A 187 -3.52 -6.60 14.66
C ILE A 187 -2.93 -7.38 15.86
N ILE A 188 -1.68 -7.83 15.73
CA ILE A 188 -1.03 -8.72 16.71
C ILE A 188 0.29 -8.09 17.16
N LEU A 189 0.38 -7.75 18.44
CA LEU A 189 1.62 -7.28 19.08
C LEU A 189 2.43 -8.48 19.58
N LEU A 190 3.69 -8.57 19.14
CA LEU A 190 4.68 -9.52 19.64
C LEU A 190 5.71 -8.77 20.48
N LYS A 191 6.18 -9.41 21.56
CA LYS A 191 7.36 -9.01 22.33
C LYS A 191 8.38 -10.12 22.26
#